data_AF-A0A0P7BBJ8-F1
#
_entry.id   AF-A0A0P7BBJ8-F1
#
_cell.length_a   1.000
_cell.length_b   1.000
_cell.length_c   1.000
_cell.angle_alpha   90.00
_cell.angle_beta   90.00
_cell.angle_gamma   90.00
#
_symmetry.space_group_name_H-M   'P 1'
#
loop_
_entity.id
_entity.type
_entity.pdbx_description
1 polymer ?
#
loop_
_entity_poly.entity_id
_entity_poly.type
_entity_poly.pdbx_seq_one_letter_code
_entity_poly.pdbx_strand_id
1 'polypeptide(L)'
;MALPKLKLVKERDNVTIYTEHSDRIHPRDLSNSLLSRFGENGFEISMRRNIYVVYIVDKKHSISSPAARESDTAEDNALGTVLRDCQKRLEDVKEAEGVLMNARLCKVY
;
A
#
# COMPACT_ATOMS: atom_id res chain seq x y z
N MET A 1 -4.92 13.98 -12.79
CA MET A 1 -5.24 14.00 -11.34
C MET A 1 -3.94 13.89 -10.56
N ALA A 2 -3.75 14.74 -9.55
CA ALA A 2 -2.58 14.67 -8.67
C ALA A 2 -2.71 13.48 -7.72
N LEU A 3 -1.61 12.78 -7.43
CA LEU A 3 -1.62 11.76 -6.39
C LEU A 3 -1.98 12.41 -5.04
N PRO A 4 -2.76 11.71 -4.20
CA PRO A 4 -2.85 12.06 -2.79
C PRO A 4 -1.46 12.24 -2.21
N LYS A 5 -1.26 13.18 -1.28
CA LYS A 5 0.02 13.42 -0.59
C LYS A 5 0.31 12.30 0.42
N LEU A 6 0.32 11.06 -0.03
CA LEU A 6 0.68 9.91 0.77
C LEU A 6 2.14 10.02 1.21
N LYS A 7 2.42 9.61 2.44
CA LYS A 7 3.78 9.54 2.96
C LYS A 7 4.33 8.16 2.72
N LEU A 8 5.55 8.07 2.21
CA LEU A 8 6.24 6.80 2.08
C LEU A 8 6.57 6.26 3.48
N VAL A 9 6.19 5.01 3.73
CA VAL A 9 6.60 4.28 4.93
C VAL A 9 7.87 3.50 4.61
N LYS A 10 7.80 2.67 3.55
CA LYS A 10 8.87 1.73 3.20
C LYS A 10 8.70 1.18 1.79
N GLU A 11 9.81 0.75 1.20
CA GLU A 11 9.86 -0.06 -0.01
C GLU A 11 10.38 -1.46 0.36
N ARG A 12 9.67 -2.51 -0.05
CA ARG A 12 10.06 -3.91 0.17
C ARG A 12 9.86 -4.68 -1.12
N ASP A 13 10.95 -5.17 -1.70
CA ASP A 13 10.99 -5.98 -2.91
C ASP A 13 10.14 -5.39 -4.05
N ASN A 14 8.89 -5.83 -4.19
CA ASN A 14 7.92 -5.46 -5.20
C ASN A 14 6.70 -4.69 -4.65
N VAL A 15 6.73 -4.28 -3.38
CA VAL A 15 5.65 -3.54 -2.73
C VAL A 15 6.17 -2.27 -2.10
N THR A 16 5.53 -1.17 -2.44
CA THR A 16 5.73 0.12 -1.80
C THR A 16 4.58 0.38 -0.82
N ILE A 17 4.92 0.72 0.41
CA ILE A 17 3.97 0.97 1.50
C ILE A 17 3.91 2.47 1.76
N TYR A 18 2.70 3.01 1.69
CA TYR A 18 2.39 4.39 1.96
C TYR A 18 1.41 4.53 3.12
N THR A 19 1.39 5.73 3.73
CA THR A 19 0.46 6.07 4.80
C THR A 19 -0.09 7.48 4.68
N GLU A 20 -1.34 7.67 5.10
CA GLU A 20 -1.89 9.00 5.38
C GLU A 20 -3.03 8.88 6.40
N HIS A 21 -3.31 9.98 7.11
CA HIS A 21 -4.46 10.02 8.01
C HIS A 21 -5.79 10.08 7.24
N SER A 22 -6.82 9.51 7.85
CA SER A 22 -8.18 9.53 7.31
C SER A 22 -8.86 10.90 7.35
N ASP A 23 -8.32 11.85 8.13
CA ASP A 23 -8.79 13.24 8.17
C ASP A 23 -8.35 14.05 6.94
N ARG A 24 -7.34 13.58 6.19
CA ARG A 24 -6.75 14.31 5.06
C ARG A 24 -7.23 13.87 3.69
N ILE A 25 -7.74 12.65 3.59
CA ILE A 25 -8.26 12.13 2.34
C ILE A 25 -9.48 11.26 2.59
N HIS A 26 -10.54 11.52 1.83
CA HIS A 26 -11.73 10.69 1.89
C HIS A 26 -11.43 9.31 1.27
N PRO A 27 -11.92 8.20 1.84
CA PRO A 27 -11.59 6.86 1.36
C PRO A 27 -11.98 6.64 -0.11
N ARG A 28 -13.10 7.21 -0.56
CA ARG A 28 -13.53 7.13 -1.97
C ARG A 28 -12.54 7.81 -2.91
N ASP A 29 -12.00 8.97 -2.52
CA ASP A 29 -11.06 9.71 -3.36
C ASP A 29 -9.71 9.02 -3.42
N LEU A 30 -9.28 8.43 -2.29
CA LEU A 30 -8.09 7.59 -2.22
C LEU A 30 -8.22 6.39 -3.14
N SER A 31 -9.30 5.62 -3.00
CA SER A 31 -9.58 4.44 -3.84
C SER A 31 -9.65 4.81 -5.32
N ASN A 32 -10.38 5.86 -5.69
CA ASN A 32 -10.50 6.30 -7.09
C ASN A 32 -9.16 6.73 -7.69
N SER A 33 -8.34 7.45 -6.91
CA SER A 33 -7.02 7.90 -7.35
C SER A 33 -6.06 6.74 -7.58
N LEU A 34 -6.10 5.74 -6.69
CA LEU A 34 -5.28 4.54 -6.81
C LEU A 34 -5.77 3.63 -7.94
N LEU A 35 -7.09 3.45 -8.06
CA LEU A 35 -7.73 2.68 -9.14
C LEU A 35 -7.35 3.23 -10.52
N SER A 36 -7.46 4.55 -10.70
CA SER A 36 -7.11 5.20 -11.97
C SER A 36 -5.64 5.03 -12.37
N ARG A 37 -4.74 4.72 -11.43
CA ARG A 37 -3.30 4.69 -11.67
C ARG A 37 -2.71 3.28 -11.68
N PHE A 38 -3.22 2.39 -10.83
CA PHE A 38 -2.66 1.05 -10.62
C PHE A 38 -3.61 -0.08 -11.06
N GLY A 39 -4.88 0.24 -11.32
CA GLY A 39 -5.93 -0.74 -11.59
C GLY A 39 -6.42 -1.45 -10.32
N GLU A 40 -7.46 -2.26 -10.45
CA GLU A 40 -8.16 -2.89 -9.31
C GLU A 40 -7.23 -3.76 -8.46
N ASN A 41 -6.30 -4.48 -9.08
CA ASN A 41 -5.40 -5.41 -8.39
C ASN A 41 -4.00 -4.84 -8.14
N GLY A 42 -3.81 -3.53 -8.37
CA GLY A 42 -2.51 -2.88 -8.23
C GLY A 42 -2.21 -2.36 -6.83
N PHE A 43 -3.20 -2.36 -5.94
CA PHE A 43 -3.06 -1.82 -4.59
C PHE A 43 -4.03 -2.46 -3.60
N GLU A 44 -3.72 -2.35 -2.31
CA GLU A 44 -4.67 -2.62 -1.23
C GLU A 44 -4.60 -1.52 -0.17
N ILE A 45 -5.76 -1.18 0.38
CA ILE A 45 -5.88 -0.17 1.43
C ILE A 45 -6.36 -0.87 2.70
N SER A 46 -5.58 -0.77 3.76
CA SER A 46 -5.95 -1.21 5.10
C SER A 46 -6.14 0.01 6.00
N MET A 47 -7.30 0.10 6.65
CA MET A 47 -7.57 1.16 7.64
C MET A 47 -7.34 0.62 9.06
N ARG A 48 -6.52 1.34 9.84
CA ARG A 48 -6.24 1.03 11.26
C ARG A 48 -6.11 2.34 12.03
N ARG A 49 -6.79 2.47 13.17
CA ARG A 49 -6.65 3.62 14.11
C ARG A 49 -6.61 5.00 13.41
N ASN A 50 -7.49 5.22 12.43
CA ASN A 50 -7.62 6.48 11.67
C ASN A 50 -6.45 6.81 10.73
N ILE A 51 -5.66 5.81 10.36
CA ILE A 51 -4.65 5.91 9.31
C ILE A 51 -4.96 4.89 8.21
N TYR A 52 -4.74 5.30 6.98
CA TYR A 52 -4.67 4.41 5.83
C TYR A 52 -3.26 3.89 5.69
N VAL A 53 -3.11 2.58 5.59
CA VAL A 53 -1.90 1.91 5.14
C VAL A 53 -2.20 1.39 3.74
N VAL A 54 -1.47 1.91 2.75
CA VAL A 54 -1.68 1.64 1.34
C VAL A 54 -0.50 0.83 0.83
N TYR A 55 -0.78 -0.36 0.33
CA TYR A 55 0.18 -1.26 -0.31
C TYR A 55 0.04 -1.11 -1.81
N ILE A 56 1.13 -0.82 -2.51
CA ILE A 56 1.14 -0.68 -3.98
C ILE A 56 2.14 -1.69 -4.53
N VAL A 57 1.68 -2.57 -5.43
CA VAL A 57 2.56 -3.56 -6.06
C VAL A 57 3.17 -2.95 -7.31
N ASP A 58 4.50 -2.93 -7.39
CA ASP A 58 5.19 -2.50 -8.60
C ASP A 58 5.21 -3.65 -9.62
N LYS A 59 4.37 -3.52 -10.65
CA LYS A 59 4.30 -4.45 -11.79
C LYS A 59 5.59 -4.45 -12.63
N LYS A 60 6.55 -3.54 -12.43
CA LYS A 60 7.84 -3.60 -13.14
C LYS A 60 8.72 -4.78 -12.73
N HIS A 61 8.51 -5.37 -11.55
CA HIS A 61 9.29 -6.51 -11.07
C HIS A 61 8.68 -7.89 -11.38
N SER A 62 7.53 -7.97 -12.08
CA SER A 62 7.03 -9.23 -12.63
C SER A 62 7.76 -9.59 -13.93
N ILE A 63 9.09 -9.76 -13.86
CA ILE A 63 9.86 -10.38 -14.93
C ILE A 63 9.78 -11.90 -14.73
N SER A 64 8.94 -12.51 -15.57
CA SER A 64 8.96 -13.90 -16.05
C SER A 64 9.57 -14.98 -15.14
N SER A 65 8.73 -15.83 -14.57
CA SER A 65 9.07 -17.25 -14.39
C SER A 65 8.22 -18.07 -15.36
N PRO A 66 8.78 -18.69 -16.43
CA PRO A 66 8.04 -19.55 -17.32
C PRO A 66 8.05 -20.97 -16.72
N ALA A 67 7.31 -21.19 -15.64
CA ALA A 67 7.12 -22.54 -15.10
C ALA A 67 5.86 -22.62 -14.22
N ALA A 68 4.69 -22.60 -14.84
CA ALA A 68 3.55 -23.43 -14.44
C ALA A 68 2.44 -23.27 -15.48
N ARG A 69 2.26 -24.29 -16.31
CA ARG A 69 1.01 -24.53 -17.01
C ARG A 69 -0.07 -24.90 -15.98
N GLU A 70 -1.30 -24.54 -16.33
CA GLU A 70 -2.57 -25.06 -15.78
C GLU A 70 -2.98 -24.57 -14.37
N SER A 71 -3.60 -23.37 -14.32
CA SER A 71 -4.91 -23.12 -13.68
C SER A 71 -5.22 -21.62 -13.69
N ASP A 72 -6.44 -21.28 -14.10
CA ASP A 72 -7.01 -19.92 -14.26
C ASP A 72 -7.17 -19.14 -12.94
N THR A 73 -6.11 -18.94 -12.14
CA THR A 73 -6.23 -18.23 -10.84
C THR A 73 -4.92 -17.64 -10.29
N ALA A 74 -3.93 -17.37 -11.14
CA ALA A 74 -2.55 -17.09 -10.70
C ALA A 74 -2.12 -15.60 -10.70
N GLU A 75 -2.98 -14.65 -11.10
CA GLU A 75 -2.61 -13.22 -11.06
C GLU A 75 -2.96 -12.52 -9.74
N ASP A 76 -3.61 -13.20 -8.80
CA ASP A 76 -4.22 -12.60 -7.60
C ASP A 76 -3.33 -12.66 -6.32
N ASN A 77 -2.14 -13.24 -6.38
CA ASN A 77 -1.46 -13.70 -5.17
C ASN A 77 -0.27 -12.87 -4.65
N ALA A 78 0.24 -11.86 -5.36
CA ALA A 78 1.37 -11.08 -4.83
C ALA A 78 0.97 -10.24 -3.60
N LEU A 79 -0.16 -9.54 -3.69
CA LEU A 79 -0.74 -8.73 -2.62
C LEU A 79 -1.25 -9.62 -1.47
N GLY A 80 -1.98 -10.68 -1.80
CA GLY A 80 -2.46 -11.67 -0.83
C GLY A 80 -1.34 -12.36 -0.06
N THR A 81 -0.16 -12.59 -0.66
CA THR A 81 0.98 -13.21 0.04
C THR A 81 1.67 -12.23 1.00
N VAL A 82 1.89 -10.98 0.59
CA VAL A 82 2.48 -9.94 1.46
C VAL A 82 1.59 -9.65 2.67
N LEU A 83 0.27 -9.74 2.48
CA LEU A 83 -0.71 -9.41 3.52
C LEU A 83 -1.21 -10.60 4.35
N ARG A 84 -0.79 -11.83 4.01
CA ARG A 84 -1.06 -13.03 4.83
C ARG A 84 -0.24 -13.05 6.12
N ASP A 85 0.91 -12.39 6.13
CA ASP A 85 1.75 -12.33 7.33
C ASP A 85 1.24 -11.24 8.29
N CYS A 86 0.41 -11.67 9.24
CA CYS A 86 -0.16 -10.81 10.27
C CYS A 86 0.90 -10.05 11.07
N GLN A 87 2.08 -10.64 11.28
CA GLN A 87 3.14 -10.03 12.07
C GLN A 87 3.77 -8.88 11.30
N LYS A 88 4.10 -9.09 10.02
CA LYS A 88 4.63 -8.02 9.15
C LYS A 88 3.64 -6.86 9.00
N ARG A 89 2.35 -7.16 8.85
CA ARG A 89 1.32 -6.10 8.78
C ARG A 89 1.25 -5.27 10.05
N LEU A 90 1.43 -5.88 11.22
CA LEU A 90 1.45 -5.15 12.48
C LEU A 90 2.68 -4.24 12.57
N GLU A 91 3.83 -4.70 12.09
CA GLU A 91 5.05 -3.89 11.98
C GLU A 91 4.84 -2.71 11.03
N ASP A 92 4.29 -2.94 9.83
CA ASP A 92 4.02 -1.90 8.85
C ASP A 92 3.08 -0.82 9.41
N VAL A 93 2.06 -1.21 10.18
CA VAL A 93 1.16 -0.25 10.87
C VAL A 93 1.91 0.58 11.91
N LYS A 94 2.79 -0.04 12.71
CA LYS A 94 3.59 0.68 13.71
C LYS A 94 4.57 1.65 13.05
N GLU A 95 5.23 1.24 11.97
CA GLU A 95 6.11 2.11 11.19
C GLU A 95 5.31 3.28 10.58
N ALA A 96 4.13 3.00 10.03
CA ALA A 96 3.24 4.02 9.49
C ALA A 96 2.78 5.04 10.54
N GLU A 97 2.41 4.58 11.75
CA GLU A 97 2.10 5.46 12.89
C GLU A 97 3.31 6.35 13.24
N GLY A 98 4.52 5.78 13.29
CA GLY A 98 5.76 6.52 13.56
C GLY A 98 6.06 7.60 12.52
N VAL A 99 5.91 7.29 11.22
CA VAL A 99 6.09 8.26 10.12
C VAL A 99 5.12 9.43 10.26
N LEU A 100 3.85 9.14 10.58
CA LEU A 100 2.83 10.18 10.75
C LEU A 100 3.07 11.03 12.01
N MET A 101 3.49 10.41 13.11
CA MET A 101 3.86 11.10 14.34
C MET A 101 5.03 12.07 14.10
N ASN A 102 6.11 11.61 13.48
CA ASN A 102 7.26 12.45 13.15
C ASN A 102 6.89 13.58 12.20
N ALA A 103 6.08 13.30 11.18
CA ALA A 103 5.62 14.34 10.24
C ALA A 103 4.70 15.40 10.90
N ARG A 104 4.04 15.08 12.02
CA ARG A 104 3.31 16.06 12.84
C ARG A 104 4.26 16.90 13.67
N LEU A 105 5.24 16.28 14.32
CA LEU A 105 6.23 16.99 15.15
C LEU A 105 7.07 17.98 14.33
N CYS A 106 7.44 17.63 13.09
CA CYS A 106 8.18 18.52 12.19
C CYS A 106 7.37 19.72 11.65
N LYS A 107 6.06 19.80 11.88
CA LYS A 107 5.22 20.93 11.45
C LYS A 107 5.05 22.03 12.52
N VAL A 108 5.70 21.90 13.67
CA VAL A 108 5.55 22.82 14.83
C VAL A 108 6.68 23.85 14.91
N TYR A 109 7.38 24.15 13.81
CA TYR A 109 8.39 25.21 13.75
C TYR A 109 8.03 26.28 12.71
#